data_AF-A0A3B9LD11-F1
#
_entry.id   AF-A0A3B9LD11-F1
#
_cell.length_a   1.000
_cell.length_b   1.000
_cell.length_c   1.000
_cell.angle_alpha   90.00
_cell.angle_beta   90.00
_cell.angle_gamma   90.00
#
_symmetry.space_group_name_H-M   'P 1'
#
loop_
_entity.id
_entity.type
_entity.pdbx_description
1 polymer ?
#
loop_
_entity_poly.entity_id
_entity_poly.type
_entity_poly.pdbx_seq_one_letter_code
_entity_poly.pdbx_strand_id
1 'polypeptide(L)' 'MKIKVIVTPKKAVLDPQGAAVRDAMRHLGMPEVRDVRIGKYLEIDVDGKDVDLESRLHGLCRDLL' A
#
# COMPACT_ATOMS: atom_id res chain seq x y z
N MET A 1 11.85 -9.12 -14.73
CA MET A 1 12.41 -8.76 -13.40
C MET A 1 11.25 -8.34 -12.52
N LYS A 2 11.22 -8.75 -11.25
CA LYS A 2 10.08 -8.45 -10.38
C LYS A 2 10.32 -7.21 -9.53
N ILE A 3 9.45 -6.21 -9.68
CA ILE A 3 9.39 -5.02 -8.85
C ILE A 3 8.25 -5.17 -7.84
N LYS A 4 8.51 -4.76 -6.59
CA LYS A 4 7.54 -4.79 -5.50
C LYS A 4 7.17 -3.38 -5.13
N VAL A 5 5.87 -3.07 -5.15
CA VAL A 5 5.34 -1.74 -4.82
C VAL A 5 4.39 -1.86 -3.63
N ILE A 6 4.59 -0.99 -2.64
CA ILE A 6 3.73 -0.89 -1.46
C ILE A 6 3.08 0.49 -1.48
N VAL A 7 1.77 0.53 -1.70
CA VAL A 7 0.98 1.76 -1.66
C VAL A 7 0.27 1.82 -0.32
N THR A 8 0.51 2.89 0.44
CA THR A 8 -0.20 3.15 1.68
C THR A 8 -0.73 4.57 1.69
N PRO A 9 -1.97 4.80 2.19
CA PRO A 9 -2.47 6.15 2.33
C PRO A 9 -1.57 6.96 3.28
N LYS A 10 -1.39 8.26 2.99
CA LYS A 10 -0.58 9.17 3.81
C LYS A 10 -1.13 9.23 5.24
N LYS A 11 -0.26 9.45 6.24
CA LYS A 11 -0.66 9.51 7.66
C LYS A 11 -1.79 10.51 7.96
N ALA A 12 -1.84 11.62 7.22
CA ALA A 12 -2.87 12.66 7.38
C ALA A 12 -4.22 12.30 6.73
N VAL A 13 -4.27 11.24 5.92
CA VAL A 13 -5.48 10.81 5.20
C VAL A 13 -6.18 9.74 6.03
N LEU A 14 -7.45 9.98 6.33
CA LEU A 14 -8.32 9.01 6.99
C LEU A 14 -8.48 7.76 6.10
N ASP A 15 -8.35 6.59 6.72
CA ASP A 15 -8.57 5.29 6.08
C ASP A 15 -9.79 4.62 6.73
N PRO A 16 -10.99 4.76 6.14
CA PRO A 16 -12.20 4.15 6.68
C PRO A 16 -12.15 2.62 6.72
N GLN A 17 -11.44 1.99 5.77
CA GLN A 17 -11.33 0.53 5.71
C GLN A 17 -10.46 0.03 6.87
N GLY A 18 -9.32 0.68 7.12
CA GLY A 18 -8.48 0.41 8.27
C GLY A 18 -9.22 0.59 9.59
N ALA A 19 -10.00 1.67 9.75
CA ALA A 19 -10.82 1.89 10.93
C ALA A 19 -11.84 0.74 11.16
N ALA A 20 -12.53 0.30 10.12
CA ALA A 20 -13.49 -0.80 10.21
C ALA A 20 -12.82 -2.11 10.63
N VAL A 21 -11.64 -2.43 10.09
CA VAL A 21 -10.87 -3.62 10.48
C VAL A 21 -10.36 -3.53 11.91
N ARG A 22 -9.84 -2.37 12.33
CA ARG A 22 -9.46 -2.13 13.74
C ARG A 22 -10.62 -2.43 14.68
N ASP A 23 -11.80 -1.91 14.35
CA ASP A 23 -12.98 -2.11 15.19
C ASP A 23 -13.36 -3.59 15.22
N ALA A 24 -13.37 -4.29 14.09
CA ALA A 24 -13.59 -5.73 14.04
C ALA A 24 -12.58 -6.52 14.91
N MET A 25 -11.29 -6.19 14.84
CA MET A 25 -10.24 -6.83 15.66
C MET A 25 -10.48 -6.62 17.15
N ARG A 26 -10.89 -5.42 17.57
CA ARG A 26 -11.22 -5.15 18.96
C ARG A 26 -12.43 -5.95 19.44
N HIS A 27 -13.47 -6.06 18.62
CA HIS A 27 -14.64 -6.89 18.93
C HIS A 27 -14.29 -8.38 19.04
N LEU A 28 -13.26 -8.84 18.32
CA LEU A 28 -12.75 -10.22 18.38
C LEU A 28 -11.77 -10.48 19.53
N GLY A 29 -11.64 -9.54 20.48
CA GLY A 29 -10.86 -9.76 21.70
C GLY A 29 -9.43 -9.22 21.66
N MET A 30 -9.12 -8.30 20.74
CA MET A 30 -7.83 -7.59 20.70
C MET A 30 -7.98 -6.09 21.02
N PRO A 31 -8.36 -5.72 22.25
CA PRO A 31 -8.59 -4.32 22.62
C PRO A 31 -7.35 -3.41 22.48
N GLU A 32 -6.15 -3.99 22.52
CA GLU A 32 -4.87 -3.28 22.41
C GLU A 32 -4.56 -2.75 21.00
N VAL A 33 -5.28 -3.18 19.96
CA VAL A 33 -5.08 -2.69 18.59
C VAL A 33 -5.48 -1.22 18.51
N ARG A 34 -4.50 -0.33 18.35
CA ARG A 34 -4.72 1.13 18.37
C ARG A 34 -5.15 1.70 17.03
N ASP A 35 -4.55 1.22 15.95
CA ASP A 35 -4.78 1.69 14.60
C ASP A 35 -4.50 0.56 13.60
N VAL A 36 -5.18 0.61 12.46
CA VAL A 36 -4.95 -0.30 11.34
C VAL A 36 -4.95 0.55 10.07
N ARG A 37 -3.95 0.32 9.21
CA ARG A 37 -3.82 0.96 7.91
C ARG A 37 -3.89 -0.11 6.84
N ILE A 38 -4.75 0.10 5.87
CA ILE A 38 -4.90 -0.78 4.72
C ILE A 38 -4.22 -0.13 3.53
N GLY A 39 -3.34 -0.90 2.90
CA GLY A 39 -2.62 -0.53 1.70
C GLY A 39 -2.76 -1.58 0.62
N LYS A 40 -2.03 -1.38 -0.47
CA LYS A 40 -1.94 -2.33 -1.58
C LYS A 40 -0.49 -2.80 -1.72
N TYR A 41 -0.31 -4.09 -1.96
CA TYR A 41 0.96 -4.68 -2.36
C TYR A 41 0.82 -5.15 -3.80
N LEU A 42 1.74 -4.71 -4.66
CA LEU A 42 1.76 -5.07 -6.06
C LEU A 42 3.10 -5.70 -6.40
N GLU A 43 3.06 -6.81 -7.15
CA GLU A 43 4.23 -7.36 -7.83
C GLU A 43 4.06 -7.09 -9.33
N ILE A 44 5.05 -6.44 -9.92
CA ILE A 44 5.06 -6.08 -11.33
C ILE A 44 6.24 -6.81 -11.97
N ASP A 45 5.98 -7.69 -12.93
CA ASP A 45 7.03 -8.32 -13.73
C ASP A 45 7.30 -7.48 -14.97
N VAL A 46 8.56 -7.11 -15.19
CA VAL A 46 8.97 -6.22 -16.27
C VAL A 46 10.16 -6.80 -17.02
N ASP A 47 10.07 -6.85 -18.35
CA ASP A 47 11.18 -7.29 -19.20
C ASP A 47 12.17 -6.15 -19.49
N GLY A 48 13.46 -6.49 -19.55
CA GLY A 48 14.53 -5.57 -19.93
C GLY A 48 15.29 -4.92 -18.76
N LYS A 49 16.46 -4.36 -19.08
CA LYS A 49 17.30 -3.55 -18.17
C LYS A 49 17.47 -2.17 -18.81
N ASP A 50 16.37 -1.42 -18.86
CA ASP A 50 16.39 -0.07 -19.40
C ASP A 50 16.92 0.90 -18.34
N VAL A 51 17.75 1.85 -18.76
CA VAL A 51 18.42 2.81 -17.85
C VAL A 51 17.41 3.76 -17.21
N ASP A 52 16.25 3.96 -17.86
CA ASP A 52 15.18 4.85 -17.41
C ASP A 52 13.99 4.12 -16.74
N LEU A 53 14.12 2.80 -16.51
CA LEU A 53 13.01 1.99 -15.98
C LEU A 53 12.53 2.51 -14.61
N GLU A 54 13.45 2.90 -13.73
CA GLU A 54 13.12 3.40 -12.40
C GLU A 54 12.33 4.72 -12.43
N SER A 55 12.76 5.67 -13.26
CA SER A 55 12.06 6.95 -13.45
C SER A 55 10.64 6.77 -13.95
N ARG A 56 10.46 5.89 -14.95
CA ARG A 56 9.14 5.54 -15.51
C ARG A 56 8.25 4.84 -14.50
N LEU A 57 8.81 3.93 -13.68
CA LEU A 57 8.07 3.29 -12.59
C LEU A 57 7.62 4.32 -11.54
N HIS A 58 8.48 5.29 -11.21
CA HIS A 58 8.10 6.39 -10.32
C HIS A 58 6.97 7.27 -10.89
N GLY A 59 6.97 7.53 -12.21
CA GLY A 59 5.86 8.19 -12.89
C GLY A 59 4.57 7.39 -12.77
N LEU A 60 4.60 6.10 -13.10
CA LEU A 60 3.45 5.19 -12.97
C LEU A 60 2.91 5.13 -11.52
N CYS A 61 3.80 5.07 -10.53
CA CYS A 61 3.39 5.06 -9.12
C CYS A 61 2.76 6.38 -8.67
N ARG A 62 3.07 7.50 -9.33
CA ARG A 62 2.51 8.81 -8.99
C ARG A 62 1.15 9.02 -9.65
N ASP A 63 1.05 8.63 -10.91
CA ASP A 63 -0.07 9.02 -11.77
C ASP A 63 -1.21 8.00 -11.74
N LEU A 64 -0.92 6.73 -11.40
CA LEU A 64 -1.90 5.64 -11.46
C LEU A 64 -2.08 4.85 -10.15
N LEU A 65 -0.99 4.48 -9.47
CA LEU A 65 -1.03 3.52 -8.35
C LEU A 65 -1.26 4.18 -6.99
#